data_AF-A0A2I0AK87-F1
#
_entry.id   AF-A0A2I0AK87-F1
#
_cell.length_a   1.000
_cell.length_b   1.000
_cell.length_c   1.000
_cell.angle_alpha   90.00
_cell.angle_beta   90.00
_cell.angle_gamma   90.00
#
_symmetry.space_group_name_H-M   'P 1'
#
loop_
_entity.id
_entity.type
_entity.pdbx_description
1 polymer ?
#
loop_
_entity_poly.entity_id
_entity_poly.type
_entity_poly.pdbx_seq_one_letter_code
_entity_poly.pdbx_strand_id
1 'polypeptide(L)'
;MRFVVTKSCGGSSRARVGSLLAGNPPSLLETPALLLSTKKGLPAFISPDLLATLDSPGPPLLHISPVHFLDGPSPSIISSIGGLHQMLALQSFVLVASPRDSIESLPESIGANKLGAAFETPSGRRLVKPSDYMDMISSLKADLWASLADEVPAWVSEKRNRASVDRTLRWLDDCIALDKTGGENIFGAIVGGTSVKERQRCATEVVKRNVPGFYIGGFGLGESMEERLGLLNTIMDSLPVEKPRQIFGLALPEEVLQGVAAGIDLFDSTYVYHLTLGGFALVFPLDIIESENLGVHLNNGGDATTINLRATVYRKDTSPLINNCSCYTCQNHTRAYINHLLTVHEMLAHILLEVHNTQHYLQFFGKIREAIKLDKFDLFCKKFIEGRRTHLITSLPSSDPDESPLLSR
;
A
#
# COMPACT_ATOMS: atom_id res chain seq x y z
N MET A 1 -10.50 -5.14 18.41
CA MET A 1 -9.06 -4.98 18.05
C MET A 1 -8.21 -4.59 19.27
N ARG A 2 -6.91 -4.94 19.34
CA ARG A 2 -5.94 -4.36 20.30
C ARG A 2 -4.61 -4.02 19.62
N PHE A 3 -4.10 -2.81 19.84
CA PHE A 3 -2.79 -2.38 19.33
C PHE A 3 -1.86 -1.95 20.47
N VAL A 4 -0.58 -2.31 20.37
CA VAL A 4 0.45 -1.92 21.34
C VAL A 4 1.70 -1.52 20.59
N VAL A 5 2.28 -0.36 20.91
CA VAL A 5 3.61 0.02 20.41
C VAL A 5 4.67 -0.70 21.24
N THR A 6 5.49 -1.54 20.61
CA THR A 6 6.52 -2.35 21.28
C THR A 6 7.90 -1.70 21.23
N LYS A 7 8.17 -0.88 20.20
CA LYS A 7 9.43 -0.13 20.06
C LYS A 7 9.17 1.14 19.27
N SER A 8 9.82 2.23 19.66
CA SER A 8 9.96 3.43 18.84
C SER A 8 11.44 3.69 18.62
N CYS A 9 11.81 4.26 17.46
CA CYS A 9 13.19 4.66 17.19
C CYS A 9 13.57 5.85 18.08
N GLY A 10 14.82 5.89 18.55
CA GLY A 10 15.40 7.08 19.16
C GLY A 10 15.95 8.01 18.08
N GLY A 11 15.45 9.25 17.98
CA GLY A 11 15.94 10.20 16.97
C GLY A 11 14.87 11.18 16.47
N SER A 12 15.06 11.71 15.27
CA SER A 12 14.11 12.62 14.60
C SER A 12 12.94 11.87 13.93
N SER A 13 13.09 10.57 13.69
CA SER A 13 12.07 9.70 13.10
C SER A 13 10.99 9.29 14.12
N ARG A 14 9.73 9.23 13.68
CA ARG A 14 8.57 8.71 14.42
C ARG A 14 8.32 7.23 14.14
N ALA A 15 9.28 6.56 13.49
CA ALA A 15 9.19 5.14 13.17
C ALA A 15 8.98 4.30 14.43
N ARG A 16 8.08 3.33 14.32
CA ARG A 16 7.65 2.48 15.43
C ARG A 16 7.31 1.09 14.96
N VAL A 17 7.58 0.12 15.83
CA VAL A 17 7.07 -1.23 15.73
C VAL A 17 5.93 -1.38 16.72
N GLY A 18 4.83 -1.93 16.23
CA GLY A 18 3.69 -2.28 17.04
C GLY A 18 3.26 -3.73 16.85
N SER A 19 2.34 -4.15 17.70
CA SER A 19 1.69 -5.44 17.68
C SER A 19 0.18 -5.21 17.63
N LEU A 20 -0.43 -5.65 16.54
CA LEU A 20 -1.85 -5.55 16.28
C LEU A 20 -2.50 -6.93 16.42
N LEU A 21 -3.45 -7.06 17.34
CA LEU A 21 -4.30 -8.22 17.50
C LEU A 21 -5.67 -7.96 16.86
N ALA A 22 -5.95 -8.68 15.78
CA ALA A 22 -7.19 -8.60 14.99
C ALA A 22 -7.51 -9.97 14.37
N GLY A 23 -8.70 -10.17 13.83
CA GLY A 23 -9.12 -11.46 13.29
C GLY A 23 -10.04 -12.25 14.22
N ASN A 24 -10.70 -13.26 13.66
CA ASN A 24 -11.46 -14.25 14.42
C ASN A 24 -11.18 -15.68 13.89
N PRO A 25 -10.32 -16.48 14.55
CA PRO A 25 -9.68 -16.20 15.84
C PRO A 25 -8.61 -15.09 15.75
N PRO A 26 -8.29 -14.41 16.86
CA PRO A 26 -7.32 -13.31 16.85
C PRO A 26 -5.92 -13.76 16.43
N SER A 27 -5.35 -13.04 15.47
CA SER A 27 -3.99 -13.18 14.96
C SER A 27 -3.14 -11.97 15.35
N LEU A 28 -1.90 -12.24 15.75
CA LEU A 28 -0.92 -11.20 16.08
C LEU A 28 -0.18 -10.77 14.81
N LEU A 29 -0.18 -9.47 14.55
CA LEU A 29 0.41 -8.85 13.37
C LEU A 29 1.42 -7.79 13.81
N GLU A 30 2.64 -7.83 13.27
CA GLU A 30 3.64 -6.80 13.55
C GLU A 30 3.50 -5.62 12.58
N THR A 31 3.63 -4.39 13.08
CA THR A 31 3.67 -3.17 12.27
C THR A 31 5.08 -2.57 12.23
N PRO A 32 5.50 -1.83 11.18
CA PRO A 32 4.74 -1.53 9.96
C PRO A 32 4.41 -2.77 9.12
N ALA A 33 3.21 -2.80 8.53
CA ALA A 33 2.72 -3.92 7.72
C ALA A 33 2.10 -3.45 6.40
N LEU A 34 2.24 -4.30 5.39
CA LEU A 34 1.59 -4.17 4.10
C LEU A 34 0.24 -4.91 4.11
N LEU A 35 -0.80 -4.22 3.68
CA LEU A 35 -2.08 -4.79 3.29
C LEU A 35 -1.99 -5.10 1.79
N LEU A 36 -2.16 -6.36 1.42
CA LEU A 36 -2.19 -6.74 0.01
C LEU A 36 -3.51 -6.28 -0.59
N SER A 37 -3.43 -5.38 -1.57
CA SER A 37 -4.59 -4.88 -2.29
C SER A 37 -5.24 -6.03 -3.05
N THR A 38 -6.54 -6.24 -2.80
CA THR A 38 -7.31 -7.25 -3.53
C THR A 38 -8.07 -6.62 -4.69
N LYS A 39 -8.51 -7.47 -5.62
CA LYS A 39 -9.43 -7.15 -6.70
C LYS A 39 -10.56 -8.17 -6.64
N LYS A 40 -11.76 -7.70 -6.28
CA LYS A 40 -12.96 -8.56 -6.13
C LYS A 40 -12.74 -9.72 -5.14
N GLY A 41 -11.93 -9.49 -4.11
CA GLY A 41 -11.76 -10.41 -2.98
C GLY A 41 -10.36 -11.01 -2.81
N LEU A 42 -9.56 -11.15 -3.88
CA LEU A 42 -8.21 -11.74 -3.80
C LEU A 42 -7.14 -10.81 -4.38
N PRO A 43 -5.88 -10.88 -3.92
CA PRO A 43 -4.78 -10.20 -4.59
C PRO A 43 -4.73 -10.61 -6.07
N ALA A 44 -4.38 -9.67 -6.95
CA ALA A 44 -4.30 -9.97 -8.37
C ALA A 44 -3.33 -11.13 -8.62
N PHE A 45 -3.68 -12.07 -9.50
CA PHE A 45 -2.84 -13.22 -9.89
C PHE A 45 -2.45 -14.21 -8.79
N ILE A 46 -2.86 -14.02 -7.53
CA ILE A 46 -2.54 -14.92 -6.42
C ILE A 46 -3.83 -15.56 -5.91
N SER A 47 -3.92 -16.88 -6.06
CA SER A 47 -4.98 -17.70 -5.49
C SER A 47 -4.75 -17.95 -3.99
N PRO A 48 -5.78 -18.38 -3.22
CA PRO A 48 -5.64 -18.60 -1.77
C PRO A 48 -4.54 -19.60 -1.40
N ASP A 49 -4.35 -20.65 -2.19
CA ASP A 49 -3.28 -21.63 -2.01
C ASP A 49 -1.90 -21.03 -2.23
N LEU A 50 -1.71 -20.19 -3.25
CA LEU A 50 -0.46 -19.45 -3.47
C LEU A 50 -0.20 -18.43 -2.36
N LEU A 51 -1.23 -17.73 -1.91
CA LEU A 51 -1.14 -16.77 -0.81
C LEU A 51 -0.62 -17.43 0.47
N ALA A 52 -1.01 -18.67 0.74
CA ALA A 52 -0.53 -19.46 1.87
C ALA A 52 0.94 -19.91 1.74
N THR A 53 1.53 -19.84 0.54
CA THR A 53 2.97 -20.15 0.32
C THR A 53 3.90 -18.96 0.55
N LEU A 54 3.35 -17.75 0.69
CA LEU A 54 4.16 -16.56 0.94
C LEU A 54 4.77 -16.62 2.35
N ASP A 55 6.09 -16.53 2.40
CA ASP A 55 6.85 -16.55 3.64
C ASP A 55 6.82 -15.15 4.27
N SER A 56 5.90 -14.98 5.21
CA SER A 56 5.70 -13.76 5.98
C SER A 56 5.74 -14.10 7.48
N PRO A 57 6.32 -13.24 8.34
CA PRO A 57 6.38 -13.47 9.79
C PRO A 57 5.01 -13.33 10.51
N GLY A 58 3.91 -13.47 9.78
CA GLY A 58 2.52 -13.45 10.24
C GLY A 58 1.55 -13.58 9.05
N PRO A 59 0.28 -13.90 9.31
CA PRO A 59 -0.72 -14.01 8.24
C PRO A 59 -0.83 -12.68 7.49
N PRO A 60 -0.78 -12.67 6.15
CA PRO A 60 -0.96 -11.47 5.36
C PRO A 60 -2.24 -10.73 5.72
N LEU A 61 -2.13 -9.41 5.83
CA LEU A 61 -3.29 -8.52 5.88
C LEU A 61 -3.81 -8.33 4.46
N LEU A 62 -5.11 -8.48 4.26
CA LEU A 62 -5.74 -8.27 2.96
C LEU A 62 -6.62 -7.03 3.00
N HIS A 63 -6.36 -6.09 2.09
CA HIS A 63 -7.24 -4.96 1.89
C HIS A 63 -8.38 -5.35 0.93
N ILE A 64 -9.62 -5.18 1.39
CA ILE A 64 -10.82 -5.41 0.59
C ILE A 64 -11.56 -4.08 0.39
N SER A 65 -11.90 -3.74 -0.85
CA SER A 65 -12.84 -2.64 -1.09
C SER A 65 -14.27 -3.16 -1.15
N PRO A 66 -15.20 -2.70 -0.26
CA PRO A 66 -16.61 -3.03 -0.38
C PRO A 66 -17.21 -2.62 -1.73
N VAL A 67 -16.63 -1.60 -2.37
CA VAL A 67 -17.06 -1.06 -3.67
C VAL A 67 -16.93 -2.11 -4.79
N HIS A 68 -16.02 -3.09 -4.67
CA HIS A 68 -15.87 -4.18 -5.65
C HIS A 68 -17.11 -5.07 -5.79
N PHE A 69 -17.97 -5.08 -4.77
CA PHE A 69 -19.15 -5.95 -4.72
C PHE A 69 -20.43 -5.23 -5.09
N LEU A 70 -20.38 -3.94 -5.46
CA LEU A 70 -21.56 -3.17 -5.87
C LEU A 70 -22.25 -3.73 -7.12
N ASP A 71 -21.46 -4.24 -8.07
CA ASP A 71 -21.95 -4.88 -9.29
C ASP A 71 -21.95 -6.42 -9.20
N GLY A 72 -21.67 -6.95 -8.01
CA GLY A 72 -21.49 -8.36 -7.74
C GLY A 72 -22.61 -8.95 -6.89
N PRO A 73 -22.33 -9.98 -6.08
CA PRO A 73 -23.32 -10.55 -5.17
C PRO A 73 -23.82 -9.50 -4.18
N SER A 74 -25.14 -9.44 -3.99
CA SER A 74 -25.74 -8.51 -3.03
C SER A 74 -25.26 -8.79 -1.59
N PRO A 75 -25.30 -7.80 -0.69
CA PRO A 75 -24.99 -8.00 0.73
C PRO A 75 -25.76 -9.16 1.37
N SER A 76 -27.00 -9.40 0.95
CA SER A 76 -27.81 -10.54 1.42
C SER A 76 -27.24 -11.90 1.00
N ILE A 77 -26.70 -12.02 -0.22
CA ILE A 77 -26.05 -13.24 -0.71
C ILE A 77 -24.73 -13.46 0.02
N ILE A 78 -23.91 -12.43 0.20
CA ILE A 78 -22.63 -12.56 0.92
C ILE A 78 -22.89 -12.98 2.38
N SER A 79 -23.91 -12.40 3.00
CA SER A 79 -24.32 -12.75 4.37
C SER A 79 -24.78 -14.21 4.49
N SER A 80 -25.52 -14.73 3.50
CA SER A 80 -26.01 -16.12 3.51
C SER A 80 -24.90 -17.14 3.29
N ILE A 81 -23.85 -16.79 2.54
CA ILE A 81 -22.61 -17.59 2.42
C ILE A 81 -21.85 -17.61 3.75
N GLY A 82 -21.96 -16.54 4.54
CA GLY A 82 -21.35 -16.41 5.86
C GLY A 82 -20.32 -15.29 5.98
N GLY A 83 -20.11 -14.49 4.94
CA GLY A 83 -19.10 -13.42 4.88
C GLY A 83 -17.95 -13.76 3.92
N LEU A 84 -17.01 -12.82 3.77
CA LEU A 84 -15.93 -12.95 2.80
C LEU A 84 -14.90 -14.02 3.15
N HIS A 85 -14.59 -14.25 4.43
CA HIS A 85 -13.68 -15.34 4.81
C HIS A 85 -14.16 -16.68 4.26
N GLN A 86 -15.48 -16.96 4.36
CA GLN A 86 -16.06 -18.20 3.84
C GLN A 86 -16.15 -18.19 2.32
N MET A 87 -16.59 -17.08 1.72
CA MET A 87 -16.76 -16.96 0.27
C MET A 87 -15.44 -17.11 -0.50
N LEU A 88 -14.34 -16.66 0.08
CA LEU A 88 -13.03 -16.57 -0.59
C LEU A 88 -12.00 -17.59 -0.07
N ALA A 89 -12.38 -18.45 0.88
CA ALA A 89 -11.50 -19.39 1.56
C ALA A 89 -10.29 -18.71 2.24
N LEU A 90 -10.57 -17.64 3.01
CA LEU A 90 -9.57 -16.78 3.66
C LEU A 90 -9.63 -16.86 5.20
N GLN A 91 -10.00 -18.00 5.77
CA GLN A 91 -10.26 -18.15 7.22
C GLN A 91 -9.04 -17.82 8.10
N SER A 92 -7.81 -17.96 7.60
CA SER A 92 -6.57 -17.67 8.31
C SER A 92 -6.04 -16.24 8.12
N PHE A 93 -6.75 -15.40 7.37
CA PHE A 93 -6.32 -14.06 7.02
C PHE A 93 -7.12 -13.00 7.76
N VAL A 94 -6.49 -11.84 7.99
CA VAL A 94 -7.17 -10.68 8.55
C VAL A 94 -7.60 -9.77 7.40
N LEU A 95 -8.91 -9.56 7.29
CA LEU A 95 -9.52 -8.72 6.26
C LEU A 95 -9.71 -7.30 6.79
N VAL A 96 -9.15 -6.32 6.08
CA VAL A 96 -9.31 -4.90 6.38
C VAL A 96 -10.11 -4.26 5.26
N ALA A 97 -11.33 -3.82 5.55
CA ALA A 97 -12.19 -3.19 4.57
C ALA A 97 -11.96 -1.67 4.51
N SER A 98 -11.83 -1.09 3.32
CA SER A 98 -11.79 0.37 3.17
C SER A 98 -12.51 0.81 1.91
N PRO A 99 -13.11 2.01 1.89
CA PRO A 99 -13.89 2.45 0.72
C PRO A 99 -13.00 2.70 -0.51
N ARG A 100 -11.71 3.01 -0.32
CA ARG A 100 -10.81 3.34 -1.41
C ARG A 100 -10.34 2.06 -2.10
N ASP A 101 -10.58 1.96 -3.39
CA ASP A 101 -9.81 1.09 -4.28
C ASP A 101 -8.78 1.92 -5.04
N SER A 102 -7.61 1.35 -5.25
CA SER A 102 -6.48 1.94 -5.96
C SER A 102 -6.21 1.23 -7.31
N ILE A 103 -7.01 0.22 -7.68
CA ILE A 103 -6.83 -0.62 -8.87
C ILE A 103 -7.91 -0.37 -9.93
N GLU A 104 -9.21 -0.56 -9.62
CA GLU A 104 -10.30 -0.49 -10.60
C GLU A 104 -11.40 0.52 -10.27
N SER A 105 -11.80 0.61 -9.00
CA SER A 105 -12.96 1.35 -8.51
C SER A 105 -12.57 2.63 -7.77
N LEU A 106 -12.07 3.60 -8.51
CA LEU A 106 -11.42 4.78 -7.92
C LEU A 106 -12.44 5.75 -7.28
N PRO A 107 -12.08 6.40 -6.16
CA PRO A 107 -12.86 7.51 -5.61
C PRO A 107 -13.07 8.63 -6.65
N GLU A 108 -14.29 9.17 -6.72
CA GLU A 108 -14.67 10.20 -7.69
C GLU A 108 -15.15 11.48 -6.99
N SER A 109 -14.35 12.53 -7.09
CA SER A 109 -14.56 13.74 -6.29
C SER A 109 -15.68 14.66 -6.80
N ILE A 110 -16.05 14.61 -8.09
CA ILE A 110 -17.03 15.53 -8.70
C ILE A 110 -18.47 15.14 -8.33
N GLY A 111 -18.77 13.84 -8.32
CA GLY A 111 -20.07 13.27 -8.03
C GLY A 111 -20.38 13.13 -6.55
N ALA A 112 -19.36 13.14 -5.69
CA ALA A 112 -19.52 13.08 -4.25
C ALA A 112 -20.31 14.29 -3.74
N ASN A 113 -21.33 14.04 -2.92
CA ASN A 113 -22.26 15.08 -2.46
C ASN A 113 -22.61 14.92 -0.97
N LYS A 114 -23.68 15.56 -0.48
CA LYS A 114 -24.04 15.46 0.93
C LYS A 114 -24.53 14.05 1.30
N LEU A 115 -25.16 13.34 0.37
CA LEU A 115 -25.81 12.04 0.59
C LEU A 115 -24.80 10.89 0.65
N GLY A 116 -23.73 10.95 -0.14
CA GLY A 116 -22.78 9.84 -0.23
C GLY A 116 -21.51 10.17 -0.99
N ALA A 117 -20.56 9.25 -0.88
CA ALA A 117 -19.31 9.25 -1.64
C ALA A 117 -19.59 8.69 -3.04
N ALA A 118 -18.88 9.19 -4.05
CA ALA A 118 -18.99 8.68 -5.41
C ALA A 118 -17.73 7.89 -5.76
N PHE A 119 -17.93 6.83 -6.54
CA PHE A 119 -16.89 5.95 -7.05
C PHE A 119 -17.12 5.73 -8.54
N GLU A 120 -16.06 5.79 -9.33
CA GLU A 120 -16.11 5.25 -10.69
C GLU A 120 -15.92 3.74 -10.59
N THR A 121 -16.77 2.97 -11.26
CA THR A 121 -16.71 1.51 -11.29
C THR A 121 -16.70 1.04 -12.75
N PRO A 122 -16.35 -0.23 -13.03
CA PRO A 122 -16.42 -0.77 -14.39
C PRO A 122 -17.81 -0.62 -15.07
N SER A 123 -18.88 -0.46 -14.28
CA SER A 123 -20.25 -0.28 -14.75
C SER A 123 -20.74 1.19 -14.67
N GLY A 124 -19.80 2.12 -14.49
CA GLY A 124 -20.03 3.56 -14.38
C GLY A 124 -20.10 4.08 -12.95
N ARG A 125 -20.40 5.37 -12.81
CA ARG A 125 -20.41 6.05 -11.51
C ARG A 125 -21.47 5.47 -10.57
N ARG A 126 -21.10 5.27 -9.31
CA ARG A 126 -21.98 4.85 -8.21
C ARG A 126 -21.87 5.83 -7.05
N LEU A 127 -23.01 6.16 -6.45
CA LEU A 127 -23.09 6.95 -5.22
C LEU A 127 -23.41 6.00 -4.06
N VAL A 128 -22.54 5.96 -3.05
CA VAL A 128 -22.67 5.08 -1.88
C VAL A 128 -22.96 5.94 -0.66
N LYS A 129 -24.13 5.74 -0.03
CA LYS A 129 -24.49 6.42 1.23
C LYS A 129 -23.86 5.69 2.42
N PRO A 130 -23.72 6.34 3.59
CA PRO A 130 -23.27 5.67 4.81
C PRO A 130 -24.09 4.42 5.15
N SER A 131 -25.42 4.44 4.96
CA SER A 131 -26.27 3.25 5.16
C SER A 131 -25.88 2.09 4.26
N ASP A 132 -25.72 2.36 2.97
CA ASP A 132 -25.38 1.35 1.96
C ASP A 132 -23.98 0.78 2.25
N TYR A 133 -23.05 1.66 2.66
CA TYR A 133 -21.71 1.27 3.07
C TYR A 133 -21.71 0.34 4.29
N MET A 134 -22.49 0.67 5.31
CA MET A 134 -22.56 -0.13 6.53
C MET A 134 -23.27 -1.48 6.31
N ASP A 135 -24.26 -1.54 5.42
CA ASP A 135 -24.87 -2.81 4.98
C ASP A 135 -23.85 -3.71 4.29
N MET A 136 -22.99 -3.13 3.43
CA MET A 136 -21.88 -3.87 2.83
C MET A 136 -20.91 -4.35 3.91
N ILE A 137 -20.36 -3.48 4.75
CA ILE A 137 -19.42 -3.84 5.82
C ILE A 137 -19.95 -4.98 6.69
N SER A 138 -21.21 -4.88 7.14
CA SER A 138 -21.84 -5.92 7.95
C SER A 138 -21.96 -7.26 7.22
N SER A 139 -22.21 -7.25 5.90
CA SER A 139 -22.31 -8.47 5.10
C SER A 139 -20.95 -9.12 4.83
N LEU A 140 -19.91 -8.31 4.60
CA LEU A 140 -18.57 -8.80 4.32
C LEU A 140 -17.94 -9.47 5.55
N LYS A 141 -18.29 -8.99 6.75
CA LYS A 141 -17.72 -9.41 8.04
C LYS A 141 -16.19 -9.29 8.07
N ALA A 142 -15.67 -8.17 7.56
CA ALA A 142 -14.25 -7.84 7.68
C ALA A 142 -13.85 -7.66 9.16
N ASP A 143 -12.60 -7.98 9.49
CA ASP A 143 -12.09 -7.93 10.86
C ASP A 143 -11.85 -6.49 11.33
N LEU A 144 -11.49 -5.61 10.40
CA LEU A 144 -11.29 -4.18 10.59
C LEU A 144 -11.89 -3.43 9.41
N TRP A 145 -12.32 -2.18 9.61
CA TRP A 145 -12.83 -1.38 8.49
C TRP A 145 -12.63 0.11 8.69
N ALA A 146 -12.47 0.87 7.61
CA ALA A 146 -12.37 2.34 7.63
C ALA A 146 -13.72 3.01 7.31
N SER A 147 -14.03 4.12 7.96
CA SER A 147 -15.25 4.88 7.65
C SER A 147 -15.23 5.47 6.24
N LEU A 148 -16.41 5.68 5.66
CA LEU A 148 -16.56 6.35 4.36
C LEU A 148 -15.95 7.77 4.38
N ALA A 149 -15.29 8.16 3.29
CA ALA A 149 -14.60 9.44 3.18
C ALA A 149 -14.83 10.11 1.82
N ASP A 150 -14.83 11.44 1.79
CA ASP A 150 -14.85 12.25 0.58
C ASP A 150 -13.42 12.64 0.20
N GLU A 151 -12.69 11.74 -0.47
CA GLU A 151 -11.31 12.00 -0.89
C GLU A 151 -11.29 12.93 -2.11
N VAL A 152 -10.41 13.94 -2.05
CA VAL A 152 -10.31 14.97 -3.10
C VAL A 152 -8.86 15.12 -3.57
N PRO A 153 -8.64 15.39 -4.88
CA PRO A 153 -7.31 15.61 -5.40
C PRO A 153 -6.74 16.98 -5.03
N ALA A 154 -5.43 17.16 -5.22
CA ALA A 154 -4.69 18.36 -4.80
C ALA A 154 -5.18 19.66 -5.47
N TRP A 155 -5.77 19.59 -6.65
CA TRP A 155 -6.19 20.75 -7.46
C TRP A 155 -7.62 21.23 -7.17
N VAL A 156 -8.33 20.69 -6.16
CA VAL A 156 -9.66 21.22 -5.80
C VAL A 156 -9.57 22.57 -5.09
N SER A 157 -10.63 23.38 -5.21
CA SER A 157 -10.72 24.63 -4.45
C SER A 157 -10.73 24.39 -2.93
N GLU A 158 -10.25 25.37 -2.16
CA GLU A 158 -10.30 25.34 -0.69
C GLU A 158 -11.73 25.11 -0.17
N LYS A 159 -12.73 25.72 -0.81
CA LYS A 159 -14.15 25.52 -0.50
C LYS A 159 -14.58 24.06 -0.68
N ARG A 160 -14.14 23.39 -1.75
CA ARG A 160 -14.45 21.97 -2.02
C ARG A 160 -13.75 21.04 -1.03
N ASN A 161 -12.52 21.36 -0.65
CA ASN A 161 -11.74 20.61 0.33
C ASN A 161 -12.33 20.73 1.76
N ARG A 162 -12.74 21.93 2.17
CA ARG A 162 -13.46 22.10 3.44
C ARG A 162 -14.77 21.30 3.46
N ALA A 163 -15.50 21.30 2.34
CA ALA A 163 -16.72 20.53 2.22
C ALA A 163 -16.50 18.99 2.27
N SER A 164 -15.39 18.47 1.75
CA SER A 164 -15.06 17.05 1.91
C SER A 164 -14.75 16.68 3.35
N VAL A 165 -14.04 17.53 4.09
CA VAL A 165 -13.81 17.33 5.53
C VAL A 165 -15.14 17.29 6.29
N ASP A 166 -16.03 18.26 6.03
CA ASP A 166 -17.35 18.32 6.68
C ASP A 166 -18.21 17.08 6.38
N ARG A 167 -18.15 16.57 5.15
CA ARG A 167 -18.84 15.33 4.75
C ARG A 167 -18.25 14.10 5.43
N THR A 168 -16.92 13.99 5.44
CA THR A 168 -16.21 12.86 6.03
C THR A 168 -16.50 12.74 7.52
N LEU A 169 -16.48 13.85 8.26
CA LEU A 169 -16.80 13.84 9.70
C LEU A 169 -18.24 13.41 9.97
N ARG A 170 -19.19 13.91 9.17
CA ARG A 170 -20.60 13.51 9.29
C ARG A 170 -20.84 12.06 8.91
N TRP A 171 -20.22 11.57 7.84
CA TRP A 171 -20.33 10.17 7.46
C TRP A 171 -19.68 9.23 8.48
N LEU A 172 -18.61 9.65 9.15
CA LEU A 172 -18.07 8.93 10.29
C LEU A 172 -19.09 8.83 11.43
N ASP A 173 -19.79 9.93 11.78
CA ASP A 173 -20.87 9.90 12.77
C ASP A 173 -22.00 8.95 12.36
N ASP A 174 -22.44 9.01 11.09
CA ASP A 174 -23.46 8.13 10.54
C ASP A 174 -23.02 6.65 10.61
N CYS A 175 -21.77 6.35 10.26
CA CYS A 175 -21.21 4.99 10.32
C CYS A 175 -21.13 4.47 11.76
N ILE A 176 -20.69 5.29 12.71
CA ILE A 176 -20.65 4.92 14.14
C ILE A 176 -22.05 4.64 14.67
N ALA A 177 -23.05 5.46 14.31
CA ALA A 177 -24.43 5.28 14.74
C ALA A 177 -25.08 4.00 14.18
N LEU A 178 -24.64 3.56 12.99
CA LEU A 178 -25.12 2.35 12.32
C LEU A 178 -24.33 1.08 12.69
N ASP A 179 -23.15 1.22 13.31
CA ASP A 179 -22.29 0.11 13.68
C ASP A 179 -22.86 -0.69 14.87
N LYS A 180 -23.34 -1.89 14.58
CA LYS A 180 -23.88 -2.82 15.58
C LYS A 180 -22.82 -3.43 16.50
N THR A 181 -21.54 -3.31 16.15
CA THR A 181 -20.41 -3.83 16.95
C THR A 181 -19.92 -2.83 18.01
N GLY A 182 -20.49 -1.63 18.05
CA GLY A 182 -20.15 -0.62 19.06
C GLY A 182 -18.83 0.12 18.81
N GLY A 183 -18.33 0.14 17.56
CA GLY A 183 -17.14 0.89 17.18
C GLY A 183 -15.81 0.21 17.51
N GLU A 184 -15.79 -1.09 17.78
CA GLU A 184 -14.58 -1.80 18.23
C GLU A 184 -13.52 -2.01 17.13
N ASN A 185 -13.94 -1.93 15.86
CA ASN A 185 -13.11 -2.31 14.70
C ASN A 185 -13.08 -1.22 13.59
N ILE A 186 -13.56 0.00 13.87
CA ILE A 186 -13.62 1.11 12.92
C ILE A 186 -12.36 1.99 12.93
N PHE A 187 -11.84 2.33 11.76
CA PHE A 187 -10.84 3.38 11.58
C PHE A 187 -11.50 4.67 11.11
N GLY A 188 -11.31 5.74 11.88
CA GLY A 188 -11.85 7.06 11.52
C GLY A 188 -11.06 7.68 10.38
N ALA A 189 -11.76 8.07 9.31
CA ALA A 189 -11.14 8.65 8.12
C ALA A 189 -10.71 10.11 8.31
N ILE A 190 -9.47 10.42 7.91
CA ILE A 190 -8.87 11.74 7.93
C ILE A 190 -8.55 12.16 6.49
N VAL A 191 -9.19 13.24 6.06
CA VAL A 191 -8.98 13.89 4.75
C VAL A 191 -8.57 15.35 4.94
N GLY A 192 -8.45 16.11 3.85
CA GLY A 192 -8.06 17.53 3.89
C GLY A 192 -7.13 17.96 2.75
N GLY A 193 -6.96 17.13 1.72
CA GLY A 193 -6.15 17.44 0.54
C GLY A 193 -4.74 17.89 0.92
N THR A 194 -4.27 18.94 0.24
CA THR A 194 -2.97 19.61 0.48
C THR A 194 -3.03 20.73 1.53
N SER A 195 -4.17 20.90 2.23
CA SER A 195 -4.31 21.95 3.25
C SER A 195 -3.90 21.44 4.63
N VAL A 196 -2.76 21.94 5.14
CA VAL A 196 -2.28 21.71 6.51
C VAL A 196 -3.38 21.99 7.54
N LYS A 197 -4.10 23.11 7.37
CA LYS A 197 -5.19 23.52 8.28
C LYS A 197 -6.34 22.51 8.29
N GLU A 198 -6.81 22.08 7.12
CA GLU A 198 -7.92 21.12 7.03
C GLU A 198 -7.50 19.71 7.48
N ARG A 199 -6.24 19.30 7.24
CA ARG A 199 -5.67 18.05 7.77
C ARG A 199 -5.66 18.04 9.30
N GLN A 200 -5.15 19.11 9.93
CA GLN A 200 -5.15 19.25 11.38
C GLN A 200 -6.56 19.27 11.97
N ARG A 201 -7.46 20.04 11.34
CA ARG A 201 -8.87 20.13 11.74
C ARG A 201 -9.53 18.75 11.69
N CYS A 202 -9.42 18.05 10.56
CA CYS A 202 -10.04 16.74 10.39
C CYS A 202 -9.49 15.74 11.41
N ALA A 203 -8.18 15.67 11.59
CA ALA A 203 -7.55 14.77 12.57
C ALA A 203 -8.04 15.07 14.00
N THR A 204 -8.05 16.34 14.41
CA THR A 204 -8.51 16.76 15.75
C THR A 204 -9.97 16.38 15.99
N GLU A 205 -10.85 16.56 15.00
CA GLU A 205 -12.26 16.19 15.12
C GLU A 205 -12.48 14.68 15.14
N VAL A 206 -11.74 13.91 14.35
CA VAL A 206 -11.85 12.43 14.36
C VAL A 206 -11.42 11.85 15.71
N VAL A 207 -10.36 12.39 16.32
CA VAL A 207 -9.88 11.95 17.65
C VAL A 207 -10.95 12.05 18.74
N LYS A 208 -11.82 13.08 18.68
CA LYS A 208 -12.91 13.28 19.66
C LYS A 208 -13.94 12.14 19.66
N ARG A 209 -14.02 11.34 18.60
CA ARG A 209 -14.97 10.21 18.46
C ARG A 209 -14.46 8.90 19.06
N ASN A 210 -13.24 8.90 19.60
CA ASN A 210 -12.61 7.75 20.27
C ASN A 210 -12.56 6.46 19.42
N VAL A 211 -12.37 6.57 18.11
CA VAL A 211 -12.15 5.42 17.22
C VAL A 211 -10.89 4.64 17.61
N PRO A 212 -10.84 3.30 17.43
CA PRO A 212 -9.69 2.47 17.80
C PRO A 212 -8.45 2.69 16.92
N GLY A 213 -8.59 3.26 15.73
CA GLY A 213 -7.48 3.62 14.84
C GLY A 213 -7.88 4.66 13.80
N PHE A 214 -6.93 5.04 12.94
CA PHE A 214 -7.10 6.13 11.98
C PHE A 214 -6.79 5.70 10.56
N TYR A 215 -7.67 6.04 9.62
CA TYR A 215 -7.47 5.88 8.19
C TYR A 215 -7.09 7.25 7.60
N ILE A 216 -5.94 7.34 6.95
CA ILE A 216 -5.42 8.57 6.37
C ILE A 216 -5.60 8.49 4.86
N GLY A 217 -6.62 9.18 4.36
CA GLY A 217 -6.99 9.22 2.94
C GLY A 217 -6.41 10.43 2.20
N GLY A 218 -6.60 10.46 0.89
CA GLY A 218 -6.30 11.62 0.04
C GLY A 218 -4.82 11.85 -0.25
N PHE A 219 -3.98 10.83 -0.13
CA PHE A 219 -2.59 10.81 -0.61
C PHE A 219 -2.48 10.00 -1.91
N GLY A 220 -1.48 10.31 -2.73
CA GLY A 220 -1.35 9.81 -4.11
C GLY A 220 -2.37 10.45 -5.06
N LEU A 221 -2.95 11.59 -4.72
CA LEU A 221 -3.97 12.30 -5.51
C LEU A 221 -3.47 13.66 -6.00
N GLY A 222 -2.17 13.76 -6.25
CA GLY A 222 -1.52 14.92 -6.87
C GLY A 222 -0.70 15.77 -5.91
N GLU A 223 -0.53 15.39 -4.64
CA GLU A 223 0.43 16.06 -3.76
C GLU A 223 1.87 15.78 -4.19
N SER A 224 2.74 16.77 -4.02
CA SER A 224 4.18 16.59 -4.24
C SER A 224 4.84 15.82 -3.10
N MET A 225 6.01 15.22 -3.37
CA MET A 225 6.82 14.57 -2.34
C MET A 225 7.24 15.54 -1.22
N GLU A 226 7.46 16.82 -1.55
CA GLU A 226 7.87 17.86 -0.59
C GLU A 226 6.73 18.21 0.38
N GLU A 227 5.50 18.36 -0.13
CA GLU A 227 4.32 18.66 0.70
C GLU A 227 3.94 17.50 1.62
N ARG A 228 4.12 16.25 1.13
CA ARG A 228 3.68 15.03 1.81
C ARG A 228 4.16 14.94 3.26
N LEU A 229 5.44 15.19 3.50
CA LEU A 229 6.01 15.08 4.85
C LEU A 229 5.38 16.10 5.81
N GLY A 230 5.18 17.34 5.35
CA GLY A 230 4.52 18.38 6.15
C GLY A 230 3.07 18.01 6.50
N LEU A 231 2.33 17.48 5.53
CA LEU A 231 0.95 17.02 5.72
C LEU A 231 0.89 15.84 6.71
N LEU A 232 1.77 14.85 6.56
CA LEU A 232 1.84 13.72 7.47
C LEU A 232 2.17 14.17 8.89
N ASN A 233 3.22 14.96 9.08
CA ASN A 233 3.60 15.46 10.41
C ASN A 233 2.45 16.20 11.10
N THR A 234 1.75 17.07 10.36
CA THR A 234 0.57 17.80 10.86
C THR A 234 -0.53 16.86 11.37
N ILE A 235 -0.81 15.79 10.61
CA ILE A 235 -1.79 14.78 11.03
C ILE A 235 -1.29 14.09 12.29
N MET A 236 -0.06 13.58 12.26
CA MET A 236 0.54 12.78 13.34
C MET A 236 0.63 13.55 14.66
N ASP A 237 0.86 14.87 14.62
CA ASP A 237 0.86 15.74 15.81
C ASP A 237 -0.50 15.79 16.52
N SER A 238 -1.58 15.51 15.78
CA SER A 238 -2.94 15.49 16.30
C SER A 238 -3.39 14.11 16.77
N LEU A 239 -2.64 13.04 16.47
CA LEU A 239 -3.08 11.66 16.71
C LEU A 239 -2.48 11.07 18.00
N PRO A 240 -3.28 10.35 18.80
CA PRO A 240 -2.76 9.57 19.92
C PRO A 240 -1.70 8.56 19.48
N VAL A 241 -0.66 8.40 20.31
CA VAL A 241 0.51 7.55 20.00
C VAL A 241 0.18 6.07 20.17
N GLU A 242 -0.78 5.74 21.00
CA GLU A 242 -1.16 4.37 21.33
C GLU A 242 -2.10 3.71 20.31
N LYS A 243 -2.53 4.42 19.27
CA LYS A 243 -3.47 3.93 18.24
C LYS A 243 -2.79 3.70 16.88
N PRO A 244 -3.21 2.68 16.12
CA PRO A 244 -2.66 2.37 14.80
C PRO A 244 -3.14 3.36 13.74
N ARG A 245 -2.32 3.54 12.71
CA ARG A 245 -2.50 4.52 11.63
C ARG A 245 -2.29 3.84 10.29
N GLN A 246 -3.33 3.85 9.47
CA GLN A 246 -3.36 3.27 8.13
C GLN A 246 -3.33 4.37 7.08
N ILE A 247 -2.53 4.20 6.03
CA ILE A 247 -2.47 5.13 4.90
C ILE A 247 -2.59 4.41 3.57
N PHE A 248 -3.23 5.10 2.63
CA PHE A 248 -3.39 4.66 1.25
C PHE A 248 -2.71 5.66 0.30
N GLY A 249 -2.10 5.14 -0.77
CA GLY A 249 -1.51 5.96 -1.83
C GLY A 249 -0.02 6.29 -1.65
N LEU A 250 0.70 5.54 -0.80
CA LEU A 250 2.16 5.53 -0.79
C LEU A 250 2.61 4.25 -1.49
N ALA A 251 3.07 4.37 -2.73
CA ALA A 251 3.32 3.22 -3.59
C ALA A 251 4.80 2.83 -3.57
N LEU A 252 5.69 3.79 -3.85
CA LEU A 252 7.11 3.50 -4.01
C LEU A 252 7.76 3.14 -2.66
N PRO A 253 8.80 2.29 -2.65
CA PRO A 253 9.49 1.93 -1.41
C PRO A 253 9.98 3.15 -0.61
N GLU A 254 10.43 4.22 -1.26
CA GLU A 254 10.86 5.46 -0.60
C GLU A 254 9.70 6.19 0.06
N GLU A 255 8.52 6.17 -0.57
CA GLU A 255 7.31 6.76 -0.03
C GLU A 255 6.83 5.97 1.20
N VAL A 256 6.92 4.64 1.14
CA VAL A 256 6.68 3.78 2.32
C VAL A 256 7.64 4.13 3.44
N LEU A 257 8.95 4.25 3.18
CA LEU A 257 9.93 4.63 4.19
C LEU A 257 9.66 6.02 4.78
N GLN A 258 9.25 7.00 3.97
CA GLN A 258 8.80 8.31 4.45
C GLN A 258 7.57 8.20 5.36
N GLY A 259 6.58 7.38 4.98
CA GLY A 259 5.41 7.12 5.80
C GLY A 259 5.76 6.46 7.14
N VAL A 260 6.67 5.48 7.12
CA VAL A 260 7.17 4.83 8.35
C VAL A 260 7.90 5.83 9.22
N ALA A 261 8.77 6.67 8.64
CA ALA A 261 9.46 7.74 9.35
C ALA A 261 8.50 8.77 9.98
N ALA A 262 7.32 8.99 9.37
CA ALA A 262 6.26 9.82 9.92
C ALA A 262 5.42 9.12 11.00
N GLY A 263 5.53 7.79 11.16
CA GLY A 263 4.86 7.02 12.19
C GLY A 263 3.58 6.30 11.75
N ILE A 264 3.46 5.99 10.45
CA ILE A 264 2.41 5.12 9.89
C ILE A 264 2.70 3.64 10.21
N ASP A 265 1.65 2.87 10.45
CA ASP A 265 1.73 1.43 10.81
C ASP A 265 1.23 0.50 9.71
N LEU A 266 0.24 0.91 8.93
CA LEU A 266 -0.44 0.05 7.96
C LEU A 266 -0.47 0.71 6.59
N PHE A 267 -0.05 -0.01 5.56
CA PHE A 267 0.13 0.52 4.21
C PHE A 267 -0.65 -0.32 3.21
N ASP A 268 -1.34 0.32 2.28
CA ASP A 268 -1.80 -0.30 1.04
C ASP A 268 -0.89 0.18 -0.10
N SER A 269 -0.49 -0.72 -0.99
CA SER A 269 0.34 -0.37 -2.15
C SER A 269 -0.02 -1.21 -3.37
N THR A 270 -0.38 -0.52 -4.46
CA THR A 270 -0.56 -1.12 -5.78
C THR A 270 0.75 -1.23 -6.57
N TYR A 271 1.89 -0.87 -5.96
CA TYR A 271 3.19 -0.86 -6.61
C TYR A 271 3.56 -2.22 -7.18
N VAL A 272 3.39 -3.29 -6.39
CA VAL A 272 3.64 -4.68 -6.80
C VAL A 272 2.82 -5.04 -8.03
N TYR A 273 1.51 -4.78 -7.99
CA TYR A 273 0.60 -5.03 -9.11
C TYR A 273 1.02 -4.32 -10.40
N HIS A 274 1.38 -3.04 -10.31
CA HIS A 274 1.79 -2.26 -11.48
C HIS A 274 3.13 -2.74 -12.06
N LEU A 275 4.10 -3.13 -11.22
CA LEU A 275 5.35 -3.72 -11.67
C LEU A 275 5.11 -5.06 -12.38
N THR A 276 4.28 -5.93 -11.81
CA THR A 276 3.93 -7.21 -12.40
C THR A 276 3.32 -7.05 -13.78
N LEU A 277 2.31 -6.17 -13.95
CA LEU A 277 1.74 -5.86 -15.27
C LEU A 277 2.79 -5.31 -16.24
N GLY A 278 3.67 -4.45 -15.73
CA GLY A 278 4.80 -3.90 -16.47
C GLY A 278 5.88 -4.92 -16.84
N GLY A 279 5.81 -6.15 -16.33
CA GLY A 279 6.80 -7.20 -16.58
C GLY A 279 8.10 -6.98 -15.82
N PHE A 280 8.03 -6.23 -14.71
CA PHE A 280 9.17 -5.92 -13.86
C PHE A 280 9.21 -6.83 -12.64
N ALA A 281 10.42 -7.26 -12.27
CA ALA A 281 10.68 -7.93 -11.01
C ALA A 281 11.44 -6.99 -10.06
N LEU A 282 11.02 -6.93 -8.79
CA LEU A 282 11.78 -6.28 -7.72
C LEU A 282 13.09 -7.04 -7.48
N VAL A 283 14.20 -6.31 -7.35
CA VAL A 283 15.54 -6.90 -7.13
C VAL A 283 16.42 -6.10 -6.17
N PHE A 284 15.89 -5.07 -5.50
CA PHE A 284 16.69 -4.29 -4.57
C PHE A 284 17.19 -5.16 -3.40
N PRO A 285 18.38 -4.87 -2.83
CA PRO A 285 18.89 -5.65 -1.70
C PRO A 285 18.03 -5.44 -0.46
N LEU A 286 17.71 -6.52 0.25
CA LEU A 286 16.95 -6.49 1.50
C LEU A 286 17.86 -6.29 2.73
N ASP A 287 19.08 -6.83 2.72
CA ASP A 287 20.08 -6.71 3.79
C ASP A 287 20.95 -5.45 3.64
N ILE A 288 20.28 -4.30 3.59
CA ILE A 288 20.88 -3.00 3.29
C ILE A 288 21.90 -2.58 4.35
N ILE A 289 21.62 -2.86 5.62
CA ILE A 289 22.48 -2.44 6.74
C ILE A 289 23.84 -3.14 6.68
N GLU A 290 23.85 -4.43 6.34
CA GLU A 290 25.05 -5.29 6.34
C GLU A 290 25.85 -5.20 5.04
N SER A 291 25.24 -4.71 3.96
CA SER A 291 25.96 -4.50 2.71
C SER A 291 26.91 -3.30 2.83
N GLU A 292 28.22 -3.59 2.75
CA GLU A 292 29.30 -2.61 2.64
C GLU A 292 29.39 -2.02 1.21
N ASN A 293 28.78 -2.68 0.22
CA ASN A 293 28.75 -2.25 -1.18
C ASN A 293 27.35 -2.51 -1.76
N LEU A 294 26.48 -1.48 -1.80
CA LEU A 294 25.17 -1.57 -2.49
C LEU A 294 25.29 -1.63 -4.03
N GLY A 295 26.50 -1.79 -4.57
CA GLY A 295 26.78 -1.84 -6.01
C GLY A 295 26.27 -3.11 -6.67
N VAL A 296 24.97 -3.21 -6.90
CA VAL A 296 24.47 -4.02 -8.00
C VAL A 296 24.86 -3.29 -9.29
N HIS A 297 26.02 -3.62 -9.83
CA HIS A 297 26.48 -3.11 -11.12
C HIS A 297 25.58 -3.66 -12.24
N LEU A 298 24.45 -3.00 -12.49
CA LEU A 298 23.79 -3.11 -13.78
C LEU A 298 24.62 -2.29 -14.77
N ASN A 299 25.33 -2.96 -15.68
CA ASN A 299 26.20 -2.35 -16.69
C ASN A 299 25.49 -1.37 -17.67
N ASN A 300 24.21 -1.07 -17.49
CA ASN A 300 23.38 -0.34 -18.46
C ASN A 300 22.58 0.84 -17.88
N GLY A 301 23.02 1.50 -16.79
CA GLY A 301 22.36 2.72 -16.29
C GLY A 301 20.88 2.53 -15.89
N GLY A 302 20.49 1.30 -15.54
CA GLY A 302 19.14 0.94 -15.16
C GLY A 302 18.86 1.16 -13.67
N ASP A 303 17.58 1.25 -13.32
CA ASP A 303 17.09 1.28 -11.94
C ASP A 303 17.50 -0.01 -11.21
N ALA A 304 18.47 0.05 -10.29
CA ALA A 304 18.96 -1.12 -9.54
C ALA A 304 17.92 -1.76 -8.61
N THR A 305 16.70 -1.21 -8.55
CA THR A 305 15.61 -1.78 -7.75
C THR A 305 14.68 -2.69 -8.51
N THR A 306 14.68 -2.62 -9.84
CA THR A 306 13.80 -3.43 -10.69
C THR A 306 14.52 -3.92 -11.96
N ILE A 307 14.14 -5.09 -12.44
CA ILE A 307 14.57 -5.57 -13.77
C ILE A 307 13.36 -5.71 -14.69
N ASN A 308 13.47 -5.22 -15.93
CA ASN A 308 12.45 -5.39 -16.95
C ASN A 308 12.63 -6.74 -17.66
N LEU A 309 11.83 -7.74 -17.30
CA LEU A 309 11.93 -9.08 -17.89
C LEU A 309 11.42 -9.16 -19.33
N ARG A 310 10.91 -8.07 -19.93
CA ARG A 310 10.67 -7.99 -21.38
C ARG A 310 11.95 -7.70 -22.17
N ALA A 311 13.02 -7.24 -21.52
CA ALA A 311 14.27 -6.90 -22.17
C ALA A 311 14.93 -8.13 -22.81
N THR A 312 15.43 -7.97 -24.04
CA THR A 312 16.01 -9.06 -24.84
C THR A 312 17.25 -9.69 -24.20
N VAL A 313 17.95 -8.96 -23.32
CA VAL A 313 19.10 -9.45 -22.54
C VAL A 313 18.75 -10.69 -21.71
N TYR A 314 17.50 -10.82 -21.26
CA TYR A 314 17.07 -11.93 -20.41
C TYR A 314 16.68 -13.19 -21.19
N ARG A 315 16.61 -13.17 -22.53
CA ARG A 315 16.16 -14.31 -23.36
C ARG A 315 16.94 -15.61 -23.15
N LYS A 316 18.20 -15.51 -22.73
CA LYS A 316 19.09 -16.65 -22.49
C LYS A 316 19.59 -16.72 -21.03
N ASP A 317 19.07 -15.86 -20.16
CA ASP A 317 19.50 -15.79 -18.77
C ASP A 317 18.81 -16.91 -17.97
N THR A 318 19.56 -17.96 -17.66
CA THR A 318 19.08 -19.11 -16.88
C THR A 318 19.16 -18.91 -15.37
N SER A 319 19.56 -17.73 -14.90
CA SER A 319 19.55 -17.41 -13.47
C SER A 319 18.13 -17.12 -12.95
N PRO A 320 17.89 -17.30 -11.63
CA PRO A 320 16.63 -16.89 -11.00
C PRO A 320 16.50 -15.36 -10.98
N LEU A 321 15.33 -14.83 -10.58
CA LEU A 321 15.16 -13.37 -10.45
C LEU A 321 16.15 -12.78 -9.43
N ILE A 322 16.21 -13.39 -8.24
CA ILE A 322 17.16 -13.06 -7.17
C ILE A 322 17.76 -14.37 -6.63
N ASN A 323 19.07 -14.39 -6.43
CA ASN A 323 19.74 -15.51 -5.77
C ASN A 323 19.33 -15.59 -4.28
N ASN A 324 19.12 -16.80 -3.76
CA ASN A 324 18.71 -17.06 -2.37
C ASN A 324 17.30 -16.56 -1.99
N CYS A 325 16.46 -16.17 -2.95
CA CYS A 325 15.05 -15.92 -2.68
C CYS A 325 14.30 -17.25 -2.51
N SER A 326 13.52 -17.38 -1.43
CA SER A 326 12.74 -18.58 -1.10
C SER A 326 11.42 -18.69 -1.86
N CYS A 327 11.05 -17.72 -2.69
CA CYS A 327 9.79 -17.76 -3.42
C CYS A 327 9.78 -18.87 -4.49
N TYR A 328 8.61 -19.43 -4.77
CA TYR A 328 8.41 -20.45 -5.81
C TYR A 328 9.04 -20.05 -7.15
N THR A 329 8.83 -18.80 -7.57
CA THR A 329 9.37 -18.30 -8.83
C THR A 329 10.89 -18.39 -8.91
N CYS A 330 11.61 -17.96 -7.86
CA CYS A 330 13.08 -18.00 -7.84
C CYS A 330 13.64 -19.41 -7.65
N GLN A 331 12.90 -20.31 -7.02
CA GLN A 331 13.34 -21.69 -6.81
C GLN A 331 13.14 -22.57 -8.05
N ASN A 332 12.16 -22.26 -8.89
CA ASN A 332 11.71 -23.17 -9.95
C ASN A 332 11.84 -22.60 -11.37
N HIS A 333 12.00 -21.29 -11.53
CA HIS A 333 11.98 -20.64 -12.84
C HIS A 333 13.17 -19.71 -13.07
N THR A 334 13.46 -19.49 -14.35
CA THR A 334 14.55 -18.64 -14.81
C THR A 334 14.04 -17.33 -15.40
N ARG A 335 14.90 -16.32 -15.45
CA ARG A 335 14.62 -15.05 -16.15
C ARG A 335 14.28 -15.29 -17.62
N ALA A 336 14.96 -16.21 -18.29
CA ALA A 336 14.68 -16.60 -19.68
C ALA A 336 13.28 -17.17 -19.87
N TYR A 337 12.83 -18.03 -18.96
CA TYR A 337 11.50 -18.60 -19.05
C TYR A 337 10.42 -17.54 -18.85
N ILE A 338 10.58 -16.65 -17.86
CA ILE A 338 9.62 -15.57 -17.63
C ILE A 338 9.61 -14.57 -18.79
N ASN A 339 10.78 -14.23 -19.35
CA ASN A 339 10.89 -13.42 -20.58
C ASN A 339 10.12 -14.04 -21.75
N HIS A 340 10.26 -15.36 -21.94
CA HIS A 340 9.50 -16.10 -22.95
C HIS A 340 8.00 -15.98 -22.70
N LEU A 341 7.51 -16.29 -21.49
CA LEU A 341 6.08 -16.21 -21.15
C LEU A 341 5.52 -14.80 -21.38
N LEU A 342 6.26 -13.75 -20.99
CA LEU A 342 5.88 -12.35 -21.26
C LEU A 342 5.80 -12.05 -22.76
N THR A 343 6.70 -12.62 -23.57
CA THR A 343 6.76 -12.43 -25.03
C THR A 343 5.61 -13.11 -25.73
N VAL A 344 5.21 -14.30 -25.27
CA VAL A 344 4.07 -15.05 -25.83
C VAL A 344 2.73 -14.71 -25.18
N HIS A 345 2.70 -13.71 -24.29
CA HIS A 345 1.50 -13.24 -23.59
C HIS A 345 0.80 -14.30 -22.72
N GLU A 346 1.58 -15.21 -22.15
CA GLU A 346 1.06 -16.23 -21.23
C GLU A 346 0.77 -15.65 -19.85
N MET A 347 -0.42 -15.92 -19.32
CA MET A 347 -0.87 -15.40 -18.02
C MET A 347 0.05 -15.83 -16.87
N LEU A 348 0.66 -17.01 -16.99
CA LEU A 348 1.62 -17.55 -16.01
C LEU A 348 2.77 -16.58 -15.73
N ALA A 349 3.18 -15.74 -16.69
CA ALA A 349 4.19 -14.71 -16.47
C ALA A 349 3.82 -13.79 -15.30
N HIS A 350 2.57 -13.32 -15.27
CA HIS A 350 2.10 -12.39 -14.24
C HIS A 350 1.92 -13.10 -12.89
N ILE A 351 1.50 -14.37 -12.89
CA ILE A 351 1.41 -15.16 -11.66
C ILE A 351 2.79 -15.32 -11.02
N LEU A 352 3.80 -15.72 -11.80
CA LEU A 352 5.16 -15.90 -11.30
C LEU A 352 5.79 -14.58 -10.84
N LEU A 353 5.55 -13.49 -11.58
CA LEU A 353 6.02 -12.16 -11.19
C LEU A 353 5.34 -11.66 -9.91
N GLU A 354 4.03 -11.82 -9.77
CA GLU A 354 3.32 -11.37 -8.58
C GLU A 354 3.76 -12.14 -7.34
N VAL A 355 3.90 -13.47 -7.43
CA VAL A 355 4.42 -14.29 -6.32
C VAL A 355 5.79 -13.79 -5.86
N HIS A 356 6.70 -13.51 -6.79
CA HIS A 356 8.02 -12.96 -6.48
C HIS A 356 7.94 -11.56 -5.87
N ASN A 357 7.26 -10.64 -6.54
CA ASN A 357 7.19 -9.24 -6.14
C ASN A 357 6.50 -9.07 -4.78
N THR A 358 5.39 -9.79 -4.53
CA THR A 358 4.69 -9.77 -3.24
C THR A 358 5.58 -10.33 -2.15
N GLN A 359 6.24 -11.48 -2.36
CA GLN A 359 7.16 -12.07 -1.39
C GLN A 359 8.29 -11.10 -1.03
N HIS A 360 8.92 -10.51 -2.05
CA HIS A 360 10.03 -9.58 -1.87
C HIS A 360 9.60 -8.32 -1.10
N TYR A 361 8.41 -7.78 -1.40
CA TYR A 361 7.91 -6.58 -0.74
C TYR A 361 7.46 -6.86 0.70
N LEU A 362 6.90 -8.03 1.00
CA LEU A 362 6.62 -8.45 2.38
C LEU A 362 7.92 -8.57 3.21
N GLN A 363 8.99 -9.12 2.62
CA GLN A 363 10.30 -9.18 3.27
C GLN A 363 10.89 -7.78 3.51
N PHE A 364 10.67 -6.82 2.61
CA PHE A 364 11.07 -5.42 2.81
C PHE A 364 10.42 -4.82 4.06
N PHE A 365 9.13 -5.05 4.29
CA PHE A 365 8.47 -4.65 5.55
C PHE A 365 9.06 -5.36 6.77
N GLY A 366 9.46 -6.63 6.64
CA GLY A 366 10.22 -7.35 7.66
C GLY A 366 11.54 -6.64 8.02
N LYS A 367 12.32 -6.26 7.02
CA LYS A 367 13.59 -5.55 7.19
C LYS A 367 13.42 -4.15 7.78
N ILE A 368 12.34 -3.45 7.47
CA ILE A 368 11.96 -2.19 8.13
C ILE A 368 11.76 -2.43 9.64
N ARG A 369 11.00 -3.47 10.03
CA ARG A 369 10.77 -3.78 11.44
C ARG A 369 12.06 -4.16 12.17
N GLU A 370 12.93 -4.95 11.54
CA GLU A 370 14.26 -5.27 12.08
C GLU A 370 15.09 -4.02 12.31
N ALA A 371 15.14 -3.11 11.33
CA ALA A 371 15.90 -1.86 11.42
C ALA A 371 15.40 -0.96 12.56
N ILE A 372 14.08 -0.87 12.77
CA ILE A 372 13.50 -0.10 13.89
C ILE A 372 13.82 -0.77 15.23
N LYS A 373 13.69 -2.11 15.33
CA LYS A 373 14.03 -2.87 16.56
C LYS A 373 15.49 -2.66 16.96
N LEU A 374 16.40 -2.58 15.98
CA LEU A 374 17.84 -2.36 16.15
C LEU A 374 18.26 -0.89 16.26
N ASP A 375 17.33 0.06 16.24
CA ASP A 375 17.60 1.51 16.25
C ASP A 375 18.51 1.98 15.09
N LYS A 376 18.38 1.32 13.93
CA LYS A 376 19.14 1.59 12.69
C LYS A 376 18.24 2.02 11.52
N PHE A 377 17.00 2.42 11.79
CA PHE A 377 16.04 2.77 10.75
C PHE A 377 16.50 3.95 9.88
N ASP A 378 17.06 5.01 10.48
CA ASP A 378 17.54 6.16 9.70
C ASP A 378 18.71 5.78 8.78
N LEU A 379 19.61 4.90 9.24
CA LEU A 379 20.69 4.35 8.43
C LEU A 379 20.15 3.47 7.29
N PHE A 380 19.14 2.64 7.58
CA PHE A 380 18.47 1.81 6.59
C PHE A 380 17.87 2.68 5.47
N CYS A 381 17.12 3.73 5.83
CA CYS A 381 16.56 4.69 4.87
C CYS A 381 17.64 5.37 4.03
N LYS A 382 18.70 5.88 4.68
CA LYS A 382 19.80 6.56 3.99
C LYS A 382 20.46 5.66 2.96
N LYS A 383 20.88 4.45 3.37
CA LYS A 383 21.53 3.48 2.47
C LYS A 383 20.61 3.05 1.34
N PHE A 384 19.32 2.84 1.60
CA PHE A 384 18.34 2.50 0.55
C PHE A 384 18.26 3.60 -0.52
N ILE A 385 18.13 4.86 -0.10
CA ILE A 385 18.03 6.01 -1.01
C ILE A 385 19.33 6.23 -1.78
N GLU A 386 20.49 6.13 -1.12
CA GLU A 386 21.82 6.24 -1.76
C GLU A 386 22.03 5.13 -2.79
N GLY A 387 21.63 3.90 -2.47
CA GLY A 387 21.65 2.76 -3.39
C GLY A 387 20.86 3.02 -4.67
N ARG A 388 19.77 3.81 -4.63
CA ARG A 388 19.05 4.21 -5.85
C ARG A 388 19.68 5.39 -6.58
N ARG A 389 20.08 6.44 -5.87
CA ARG A 389 20.56 7.70 -6.47
C ARG A 389 21.89 7.57 -7.19
N THR A 390 22.78 6.71 -6.71
CA THR A 390 24.12 6.50 -7.28
C THR A 390 24.06 6.02 -8.74
N HIS A 391 22.93 5.44 -9.18
CA HIS A 391 22.73 4.89 -10.52
C HIS A 391 22.06 5.85 -11.51
N LEU A 392 21.39 6.92 -11.06
CA LEU A 392 20.84 7.96 -11.94
C LEU A 392 21.90 8.95 -12.46
N ILE A 393 23.03 9.06 -11.77
CA ILE A 393 24.13 9.98 -12.14
C ILE A 393 25.15 9.29 -13.06
N THR A 394 25.32 7.97 -12.93
CA THR A 394 26.24 7.18 -13.78
C THR A 394 25.68 6.84 -15.17
N SER A 395 24.44 7.24 -15.48
CA SER A 395 23.80 7.10 -16.80
C SER A 395 23.92 8.33 -17.70
N LEU A 396 24.58 9.40 -17.26
CA LEU A 396 24.92 10.54 -18.12
C LEU A 396 26.24 10.24 -18.84
N PRO A 397 26.32 10.35 -20.18
CA PRO A 397 27.59 10.20 -20.87
C PRO A 397 28.55 11.26 -20.34
N SER A 398 29.75 10.84 -19.94
CA SER A 398 30.87 11.76 -19.73
C SER A 398 31.07 12.54 -21.02
N SER A 399 30.87 13.85 -20.97
CA SER A 399 31.33 14.74 -22.03
C SER A 399 32.85 14.75 -21.98
N ASP A 400 33.50 13.87 -22.74
CA ASP A 400 34.94 13.95 -22.95
C ASP A 400 35.25 15.25 -23.72
N PRO A 401 36.11 16.12 -23.17
CA PRO A 401 36.52 17.34 -23.84
C PRO A 401 37.76 17.06 -24.69
N ASP A 402 37.66 16.21 -25.71
CA ASP A 402 38.78 15.99 -26.63
C ASP A 402 38.35 15.45 -28.00
N GLU A 403 37.55 16.24 -28.72
CA GLU A 403 37.57 16.17 -30.20
C GLU A 403 37.65 17.59 -30.76
N SER A 404 38.87 17.93 -31.19
CA SER A 404 39.13 19.10 -32.03
C SER A 404 38.62 18.84 -33.46
N PRO A 405 37.96 19.82 -34.11
CA PRO A 405 37.43 19.62 -35.45
C PRO A 405 38.55 19.79 -36.48
N LEU A 406 39.01 18.68 -37.06
CA LEU A 406 39.81 18.72 -38.29
C LEU A 406 38.89 18.96 -39.48
N LEU A 407 38.87 20.22 -39.93
CA LEU A 407 38.53 20.62 -41.29
C LEU A 407 39.47 19.92 -42.29
N SER A 408 38.91 19.30 -43.34
CA SER A 408 39.28 19.47 -44.76
C SER A 408 39.04 18.23 -45.65
N ARG A 409 37.97 18.24 -46.45
CA ARG A 409 37.94 18.36 -47.93
C ARG A 409 36.64 17.87 -48.51
#